data_AF-A0AAV1K6V3-F1
#
_entry.id   AF-A0AAV1K6V3-F1
#
_cell.length_a   1.000
_cell.length_b   1.000
_cell.length_c   1.000
_cell.angle_alpha   90.00
_cell.angle_beta   90.00
_cell.angle_gamma   90.00
#
_symmetry.space_group_name_H-M   'P 1'
#
loop_
_entity.id
_entity.type
_entity.pdbx_description
1 polymer ?
#
loop_
_entity_poly.entity_id
_entity_poly.type
_entity_poly.pdbx_seq_one_letter_code
_entity_poly.pdbx_strand_id
1 'polypeptide(L)'
;MDDFGDNFVLPDVDPAAEFLAREQNQLAGLEDELETSAPPPITTPASNGLEDFVEIPSATAFEANGLIDVEPAPAPVFRQEREEPEKIRIWREEQKKRLEEKDEEEERKKEEMLKIAKKELEDWYKTHEEQIAKTKAANRNAERALARGGEAAAAGAGAAEGNEWARVAELCDFGPRRGRDVQRLRSIVLQLKQAGVRPKYPPRAVNVA
;
A
#
# COMPACT_ATOMS: atom_id res chain seq x y z
N MET A 1 21.25 -26.17 10.11
CA MET A 1 20.99 -25.45 8.84
C MET A 1 20.52 -24.09 9.29
N ASP A 2 21.48 -23.32 9.81
CA ASP A 2 21.30 -22.04 10.48
C ASP A 2 21.62 -20.95 9.46
N ASP A 3 20.62 -20.53 8.70
CA ASP A 3 20.77 -19.39 7.78
C ASP A 3 19.40 -18.77 7.41
N PHE A 4 18.55 -18.54 8.41
CA PHE A 4 17.27 -17.83 8.24
C PHE A 4 17.18 -16.61 9.15
N GLY A 5 18.26 -15.84 9.24
CA GLY A 5 18.24 -14.62 10.03
C GLY A 5 19.55 -13.87 10.01
N ASP A 6 19.85 -13.14 8.91
CA ASP A 6 20.64 -11.91 9.01
C ASP A 6 20.69 -11.00 7.75
N ASN A 7 19.74 -11.06 6.81
CA ASN A 7 19.84 -10.28 5.56
C ASN A 7 18.68 -9.31 5.29
N PHE A 8 17.95 -8.89 6.33
CA PHE A 8 16.93 -7.84 6.24
C PHE A 8 17.29 -6.58 7.04
N VAL A 9 18.59 -6.30 7.21
CA VAL A 9 19.06 -4.95 7.52
C VAL A 9 19.43 -4.29 6.21
N LEU A 10 18.41 -4.01 5.39
CA LEU A 10 18.51 -2.88 4.47
C LEU A 10 18.71 -1.65 5.37
N PRO A 11 19.69 -0.76 5.11
CA PRO A 11 19.66 0.52 5.80
C PRO A 11 18.29 1.13 5.56
N ASP A 12 17.59 1.51 6.64
CA ASP A 12 16.35 2.29 6.60
C ASP A 12 16.66 3.65 5.94
N VAL A 13 16.83 3.64 4.62
CA VAL A 13 16.92 4.85 3.82
C VAL A 13 15.47 5.23 3.58
N ASP A 14 14.98 6.08 4.48
CA ASP A 14 13.70 6.75 4.33
C ASP A 14 13.62 7.31 2.89
N PRO A 15 12.62 6.95 2.08
CA PRO A 15 12.47 7.51 0.74
C PRO A 15 12.35 9.04 0.75
N ALA A 16 11.97 9.65 1.88
CA ALA A 16 12.04 11.10 2.06
C ALA A 16 13.48 11.64 2.20
N ALA A 17 14.44 10.82 2.65
CA ALA A 17 15.85 11.20 2.73
C ALA A 17 16.49 11.35 1.34
N GLU A 18 16.10 10.54 0.36
CA GLU A 18 16.56 10.69 -1.03
C GLU A 18 16.03 12.01 -1.65
N PHE A 19 14.79 12.38 -1.33
CA PHE A 19 14.20 13.65 -1.73
C PHE A 19 14.90 14.85 -1.05
N LEU A 20 15.12 14.78 0.27
CA LEU A 20 15.82 15.83 1.01
C LEU A 20 17.27 16.01 0.55
N ALA A 21 17.99 14.94 0.26
CA ALA A 21 19.36 15.02 -0.26
C ALA A 21 19.40 15.62 -1.68
N ARG A 22 18.41 15.30 -2.52
CA ARG A 22 18.27 15.88 -3.86
C ARG A 22 17.98 17.38 -3.80
N GLU A 23 17.06 17.80 -2.94
CA GLU A 23 16.75 19.23 -2.73
C GLU A 23 17.93 19.97 -2.10
N GLN A 24 18.62 19.38 -1.11
CA GLN A 24 19.82 19.97 -0.52
C GLN A 24 20.95 20.16 -1.54
N ASN A 25 21.20 19.19 -2.43
CA ASN A 25 22.19 19.36 -3.50
C ASN A 25 21.77 20.42 -4.53
N GLN A 26 20.47 20.59 -4.79
CA GLN A 26 19.99 21.66 -5.68
C GLN A 26 20.11 23.05 -5.03
N LEU A 27 19.91 23.17 -3.71
CA LEU A 27 20.10 24.43 -2.98
C LEU A 27 21.57 24.75 -2.69
N ALA A 28 22.43 23.76 -2.45
CA ALA A 28 23.85 23.97 -2.13
C ALA A 28 24.61 24.66 -3.29
N GLY A 29 24.16 24.51 -4.53
CA GLY A 29 24.72 25.23 -5.68
C GLY A 29 24.31 26.71 -5.76
N LEU A 30 23.24 27.12 -5.06
CA LEU A 30 22.74 28.49 -5.01
C LEU A 30 23.26 29.28 -3.79
N GLU A 31 23.67 28.58 -2.73
CA GLU A 31 24.30 29.16 -1.52
C GLU A 31 25.64 29.84 -1.86
N ASP A 32 26.49 29.17 -2.64
CA ASP A 32 27.83 29.67 -3.02
C ASP A 32 27.77 30.84 -4.04
N GLU A 33 26.65 31.00 -4.76
CA GLU A 33 26.41 32.08 -5.71
C GLU A 33 25.79 33.35 -5.08
N LEU A 34 25.17 33.23 -3.90
CA LEU A 34 24.51 34.35 -3.19
C LEU A 34 25.40 35.06 -2.15
N GLU A 35 26.59 34.54 -1.82
CA GLU A 35 27.49 35.17 -0.83
C GLU A 35 28.27 36.41 -1.34
N THR A 36 28.12 36.84 -2.61
CA THR A 36 28.89 37.99 -3.16
C THR A 36 28.10 39.29 -3.38
N SER A 37 26.88 39.43 -2.85
CA SER A 37 26.23 40.74 -2.83
C SER A 37 25.49 40.98 -1.52
N ALA A 38 26.21 41.55 -0.56
CA ALA A 38 25.63 42.09 0.67
C ALA A 38 25.02 43.50 0.40
N PRO A 39 23.70 43.69 0.45
CA PRO A 39 23.11 45.01 0.64
C PRO A 39 23.20 45.44 2.12
N PRO A 40 23.24 46.75 2.44
CA PRO A 40 23.46 47.24 3.81
C PRO A 40 22.30 46.90 4.76
N PRO A 41 22.55 46.78 6.09
CA PRO A 41 21.56 46.32 7.05
C PRO A 41 20.44 47.33 7.28
N ILE A 42 19.19 46.92 7.07
CA ILE A 42 18.01 47.64 7.53
C ILE A 42 17.58 47.03 8.87
N THR A 43 17.73 47.81 9.94
CA THR A 43 17.27 47.47 11.29
C THR A 43 15.75 47.65 11.37
N THR A 44 14.98 46.60 11.69
CA THR A 44 13.66 46.74 12.35
C THR A 44 13.39 45.58 13.32
N PRO A 45 12.75 45.86 14.48
CA PRO A 45 12.73 44.97 15.64
C PRO A 45 11.60 43.93 15.60
N ALA A 46 11.83 42.88 16.39
CA ALA A 46 10.99 41.71 16.62
C ALA A 46 9.51 42.00 16.92
N SER A 47 8.60 41.18 16.36
CA SER A 47 7.41 40.69 17.06
C SER A 47 6.87 39.42 16.41
N ASN A 48 6.93 38.34 17.18
CA ASN A 48 6.21 37.05 17.16
C ASN A 48 5.03 36.85 16.20
N GLY A 49 4.92 35.62 15.67
CA GLY A 49 3.64 34.93 15.52
C GLY A 49 3.26 34.46 14.12
N LEU A 50 3.62 33.22 13.81
CA LEU A 50 3.12 32.33 12.75
C LEU A 50 1.57 32.33 12.64
N GLU A 51 1.02 32.69 11.45
CA GLU A 51 -0.11 32.09 10.67
C GLU A 51 -0.19 32.90 9.35
N ASP A 52 0.44 32.45 8.26
CA ASP A 52 -0.13 31.66 7.15
C ASP A 52 -1.32 32.31 6.41
N PHE A 53 -1.24 32.23 5.08
CA PHE A 53 -2.14 32.73 4.03
C PHE A 53 -1.96 34.19 3.55
N VAL A 54 -0.91 34.44 2.77
CA VAL A 54 -0.89 35.58 1.83
C VAL A 54 -1.68 35.17 0.59
N GLU A 55 -2.97 35.51 0.60
CA GLU A 55 -3.81 35.54 -0.59
C GLU A 55 -3.23 36.60 -1.55
N ILE A 56 -2.68 36.14 -2.68
CA ILE A 56 -2.19 37.01 -3.75
C ILE A 56 -3.40 37.80 -4.27
N PRO A 57 -3.48 39.14 -4.10
CA PRO A 57 -4.58 39.88 -4.68
C PRO A 57 -4.39 39.91 -6.20
N SER A 58 -5.35 39.32 -6.91
CA SER A 58 -5.52 39.41 -8.36
C SER A 58 -5.25 40.85 -8.82
N ALA A 59 -4.34 41.00 -9.79
CA ALA A 59 -3.87 42.25 -10.37
C ALA A 59 -4.93 42.97 -11.23
N THR A 60 -6.20 42.93 -10.82
CA THR A 60 -7.35 43.51 -11.55
C THR A 60 -8.06 44.61 -10.76
N ALA A 61 -7.47 45.12 -9.66
CA ALA A 61 -8.15 46.04 -8.74
C ALA A 61 -7.40 47.35 -8.41
N PHE A 62 -6.49 47.83 -9.27
CA PHE A 62 -5.80 49.12 -9.04
C PHE A 62 -5.96 50.20 -10.13
N GLU A 63 -6.81 50.01 -11.15
CA GLU A 63 -7.05 51.08 -12.13
C GLU A 63 -8.54 51.36 -12.30
N ALA A 64 -9.14 51.91 -11.25
CA ALA A 64 -10.46 52.52 -11.33
C ALA A 64 -10.50 53.77 -10.45
N ASN A 65 -9.71 54.79 -10.80
CA ASN A 65 -10.12 56.19 -10.67
C ASN A 65 -9.09 57.17 -11.27
N GLY A 66 -9.45 57.71 -12.45
CA GLY A 66 -9.28 59.12 -12.77
C GLY A 66 -7.90 59.62 -13.19
N LEU A 67 -7.59 59.55 -14.49
CA LEU A 67 -6.97 60.68 -15.18
C LEU A 67 -7.21 60.55 -16.70
N ILE A 68 -7.98 61.50 -17.24
CA ILE A 68 -7.95 61.81 -18.67
C ILE A 68 -6.58 62.43 -18.91
N ASP A 69 -5.66 61.68 -19.52
CA ASP A 69 -4.54 62.29 -20.23
C ASP A 69 -4.42 61.63 -21.61
N VAL A 70 -4.22 62.48 -22.60
CA VAL A 70 -4.39 62.19 -24.02
C VAL A 70 -3.27 61.26 -24.50
N GLU A 71 -3.62 60.04 -24.92
CA GLU A 71 -2.72 59.12 -25.61
C GLU A 71 -2.32 59.72 -26.97
N PRO A 72 -1.03 60.02 -27.24
CA PRO A 72 -0.62 60.32 -28.60
C PRO A 72 -0.72 59.03 -29.41
N ALA A 73 -1.55 59.03 -30.46
CA ALA A 73 -1.75 57.91 -31.36
C ALA A 73 -0.43 57.20 -31.70
N PRO A 74 -0.36 55.86 -31.66
CA PRO A 74 0.87 55.14 -32.00
C PRO A 74 1.21 55.43 -33.46
N ALA A 75 2.32 56.13 -33.69
CA ALA A 75 2.87 56.27 -35.02
C ALA A 75 3.08 54.85 -35.60
N PRO A 76 2.68 54.58 -36.86
CA PRO A 76 2.92 53.28 -37.47
C PRO A 76 4.43 53.07 -37.56
N VAL A 77 4.99 52.35 -36.58
CA VAL A 77 6.34 51.83 -36.67
C VAL A 77 6.34 50.92 -37.89
N PHE A 78 7.01 51.37 -38.95
CA PHE A 78 7.29 50.56 -40.12
C PHE A 78 8.06 49.34 -39.60
N ARG A 79 7.35 48.23 -39.36
CA ARG A 79 7.96 46.93 -39.05
C ARG A 79 8.62 46.50 -40.34
N GLN A 80 9.86 46.92 -40.50
CA GLN A 80 10.71 46.45 -41.56
C GLN A 80 10.81 44.95 -41.35
N GLU A 81 10.12 44.18 -42.20
CA GLU A 81 10.20 42.73 -42.28
C GLU A 81 11.61 42.39 -42.78
N ARG A 82 12.59 42.57 -41.88
CA ARG A 82 13.92 42.05 -42.08
C ARG A 82 13.76 40.55 -41.92
N GLU A 83 13.88 39.83 -43.03
CA GLU A 83 13.99 38.38 -43.06
C GLU A 83 14.87 37.95 -41.89
N GLU A 84 14.30 37.19 -40.95
CA GLU A 84 14.99 36.82 -39.73
C GLU A 84 16.33 36.16 -40.10
N PRO A 85 17.47 36.58 -39.49
CA PRO A 85 18.76 35.99 -39.78
C PRO A 85 18.70 34.47 -39.62
N GLU A 86 19.17 33.71 -40.62
CA GLU A 86 19.05 32.23 -40.63
C GLU A 86 19.56 31.57 -39.35
N LYS A 87 20.55 32.16 -38.67
CA LYS A 87 21.05 31.70 -37.36
C LYS A 87 19.98 31.71 -36.27
N ILE A 88 19.11 32.72 -36.25
CA ILE A 88 18.00 32.83 -35.28
C ILE A 88 16.90 31.83 -35.62
N ARG A 89 16.65 31.57 -36.91
CA ARG A 89 15.75 30.50 -37.34
C ARG A 89 16.25 29.14 -36.88
N ILE A 90 17.52 28.82 -37.14
CA ILE A 90 18.15 27.56 -36.71
C ILE A 90 18.06 27.43 -35.18
N TRP A 91 18.39 28.49 -34.44
CA TRP A 91 18.29 28.47 -32.97
C TRP A 91 16.86 28.25 -32.45
N ARG A 92 15.85 28.89 -33.05
CA ARG A 92 14.44 28.65 -32.68
C ARG A 92 13.99 27.23 -32.99
N GLU A 93 14.38 26.71 -34.15
CA GLU A 93 14.08 25.33 -34.56
C GLU A 93 14.75 24.32 -33.62
N GLU A 94 16.01 24.56 -33.22
CA GLU A 94 16.74 23.74 -32.23
C GLU A 94 16.12 23.82 -30.82
N GLN A 95 15.75 25.01 -30.35
CA GLN A 95 15.09 25.17 -29.04
C GLN A 95 13.71 24.52 -29.03
N LYS A 96 12.93 24.72 -30.10
CA LYS A 96 11.62 24.09 -30.26
C LYS A 96 11.75 22.56 -30.25
N LYS A 97 12.71 22.02 -31.01
CA LYS A 97 12.96 20.58 -31.05
C LYS A 97 13.37 20.04 -29.68
N ARG A 98 14.24 20.74 -28.95
CA ARG A 98 14.66 20.35 -27.60
C ARG A 98 13.50 20.36 -26.60
N LEU A 99 12.54 21.28 -26.77
CA LEU A 99 11.35 21.34 -25.94
C LEU A 99 10.42 20.16 -26.27
N GLU A 100 10.18 19.90 -27.55
CA GLU A 100 9.38 18.78 -28.03
C GLU A 100 9.93 17.42 -27.58
N GLU A 101 11.25 17.22 -27.62
CA GLU A 101 11.90 16.00 -27.10
C GLU A 101 11.69 15.81 -25.59
N LYS A 102 11.74 16.89 -24.80
CA LYS A 102 11.43 16.83 -23.36
C LYS A 102 9.96 16.52 -23.10
N ASP A 103 9.07 17.15 -23.85
CA ASP A 103 7.62 16.91 -23.74
C ASP A 103 7.31 15.44 -24.08
N GLU A 104 7.92 14.88 -25.13
CA GLU A 104 7.80 13.46 -25.49
C GLU A 104 8.35 12.53 -24.40
N GLU A 105 9.49 12.86 -23.78
CA GLU A 105 10.04 12.07 -22.66
C GLU A 105 9.12 12.08 -21.44
N GLU A 106 8.52 13.23 -21.11
CA GLU A 106 7.57 13.37 -20.02
C GLU A 106 6.28 12.57 -20.30
N GLU A 107 5.75 12.64 -21.52
CA GLU A 107 4.59 11.86 -21.93
C GLU A 107 4.88 10.36 -21.87
N ARG A 108 6.03 9.91 -22.37
CA ARG A 108 6.42 8.50 -22.30
C ARG A 108 6.53 8.03 -20.84
N LYS A 109 7.16 8.81 -19.98
CA LYS A 109 7.29 8.46 -18.55
C LYS A 109 5.92 8.40 -17.88
N LYS A 110 5.01 9.34 -18.20
CA LYS A 110 3.63 9.33 -17.71
C LYS A 110 2.88 8.08 -18.18
N GLU A 111 3.02 7.69 -19.43
CA GLU A 111 2.42 6.45 -19.94
C GLU A 111 2.97 5.21 -19.26
N GLU A 112 4.28 5.13 -19.03
CA GLU A 112 4.93 4.01 -18.33
C GLU A 112 4.40 3.90 -16.90
N MET A 113 4.31 5.01 -16.17
CA MET A 113 3.74 5.05 -14.83
C MET A 113 2.27 4.60 -14.82
N LEU A 114 1.47 5.04 -15.80
CA LEU A 114 0.09 4.58 -15.95
C LEU A 114 -0.01 3.09 -16.27
N LYS A 115 0.88 2.56 -17.12
CA LYS A 115 0.94 1.12 -17.44
C LYS A 115 1.32 0.30 -16.21
N ILE A 116 2.25 0.78 -15.40
CA ILE A 116 2.64 0.13 -14.13
C ILE A 116 1.47 0.13 -13.15
N ALA A 117 0.85 1.28 -12.91
CA ALA A 117 -0.29 1.39 -12.00
C ALA A 117 -1.47 0.50 -12.41
N LYS A 118 -1.75 0.39 -13.72
CA LYS A 118 -2.77 -0.52 -14.25
C LYS A 118 -2.41 -1.99 -14.00
N LYS A 119 -1.16 -2.39 -14.27
CA LYS A 119 -0.70 -3.77 -14.02
C LYS A 119 -0.76 -4.12 -12.53
N GLU A 120 -0.32 -3.23 -11.66
CA GLU A 120 -0.36 -3.44 -10.22
C GLU A 120 -1.81 -3.62 -9.72
N LEU A 121 -2.74 -2.84 -10.24
CA LEU A 121 -4.16 -2.99 -9.94
C LEU A 121 -4.70 -4.36 -10.40
N GLU A 122 -4.37 -4.79 -11.62
CA GLU A 122 -4.76 -6.10 -12.14
C GLU A 122 -4.17 -7.25 -11.32
N ASP A 123 -2.91 -7.14 -10.92
CA ASP A 123 -2.24 -8.15 -10.11
C ASP A 123 -2.78 -8.19 -8.67
N TRP A 124 -3.19 -7.04 -8.11
CA TRP A 124 -3.93 -7.01 -6.85
C TRP A 124 -5.27 -7.74 -6.96
N TYR A 125 -6.04 -7.52 -8.03
CA TYR A 125 -7.30 -8.25 -8.23
C TYR A 125 -7.09 -9.76 -8.35
N LYS A 126 -6.09 -10.21 -9.10
CA LYS A 126 -5.75 -11.64 -9.22
C LYS A 126 -5.38 -12.25 -7.87
N THR A 127 -4.45 -11.62 -7.16
CA THR A 127 -4.02 -12.12 -5.84
C THR A 127 -5.17 -12.11 -4.83
N HIS A 128 -6.02 -11.09 -4.85
CA HIS A 128 -7.21 -11.01 -4.00
C HIS A 128 -8.22 -12.12 -4.33
N GLU A 129 -8.50 -12.37 -5.60
CA GLU A 129 -9.37 -13.45 -6.05
C GLU A 129 -8.81 -14.81 -5.65
N GLU A 130 -7.51 -15.04 -5.80
CA GLU A 130 -6.84 -16.27 -5.35
C GLU A 130 -6.95 -16.46 -3.83
N GLN A 131 -6.78 -15.40 -3.03
CA GLN A 131 -6.95 -15.46 -1.58
C GLN A 131 -8.40 -15.80 -1.19
N ILE A 132 -9.38 -15.19 -1.85
CA ILE A 132 -10.80 -15.52 -1.65
C ILE A 132 -11.06 -16.97 -2.05
N ALA A 133 -10.56 -17.42 -3.20
CA ALA A 133 -10.74 -18.77 -3.69
C ALA A 133 -10.10 -19.81 -2.75
N LYS A 134 -8.89 -19.53 -2.25
CA LYS A 134 -8.20 -20.34 -1.25
C LYS A 134 -8.97 -20.42 0.05
N THR A 135 -9.50 -19.29 0.54
CA THR A 135 -10.32 -19.25 1.77
C THR A 135 -11.61 -20.03 1.59
N LYS A 136 -12.33 -19.83 0.47
CA LYS A 136 -13.54 -20.61 0.13
C LYS A 136 -13.25 -22.10 0.00
N ALA A 137 -12.13 -22.47 -0.62
CA ALA A 137 -11.71 -23.86 -0.76
C ALA A 137 -11.36 -24.49 0.60
N ALA A 138 -10.65 -23.77 1.46
CA ALA A 138 -10.34 -24.20 2.82
C ALA A 138 -11.62 -24.40 3.64
N ASN A 139 -12.58 -23.47 3.58
CA ASN A 139 -13.87 -23.60 4.27
C ASN A 139 -14.67 -24.80 3.74
N ARG A 140 -14.77 -24.98 2.42
CA ARG A 140 -15.42 -26.16 1.83
C ARG A 140 -14.74 -27.46 2.24
N ASN A 141 -13.41 -27.49 2.31
CA ASN A 141 -12.68 -28.67 2.76
C ASN A 141 -12.89 -28.93 4.26
N ALA A 142 -12.90 -27.88 5.08
CA ALA A 142 -13.21 -27.98 6.50
C ALA A 142 -14.62 -28.50 6.72
N GLU A 143 -15.62 -27.98 6.00
CA GLU A 143 -17.00 -28.49 6.03
C GLU A 143 -17.10 -29.94 5.56
N ARG A 144 -16.41 -30.31 4.48
CA ARG A 144 -16.35 -31.71 4.04
C ARG A 144 -15.68 -32.62 5.06
N ALA A 145 -14.63 -32.15 5.73
CA ALA A 145 -13.97 -32.91 6.79
C ALA A 145 -14.87 -33.04 8.03
N LEU A 146 -15.62 -32.01 8.38
CA LEU A 146 -16.61 -32.01 9.46
C LEU A 146 -17.79 -32.91 9.13
N ALA A 147 -18.31 -32.85 7.90
CA ALA A 147 -19.37 -33.71 7.40
C ALA A 147 -18.89 -35.17 7.35
N ARG A 148 -17.69 -35.45 6.84
CA ARG A 148 -17.11 -36.79 6.84
C ARG A 148 -16.79 -37.29 8.24
N GLY A 149 -16.34 -36.43 9.15
CA GLY A 149 -16.13 -36.78 10.56
C GLY A 149 -17.46 -37.08 11.26
N GLY A 150 -18.49 -36.28 10.98
CA GLY A 150 -19.86 -36.46 11.43
C GLY A 150 -20.54 -37.69 10.83
N GLU A 151 -20.27 -38.02 9.58
CA GLU A 151 -20.78 -39.18 8.87
C GLU A 151 -20.01 -40.45 9.24
N ALA A 152 -18.68 -40.40 9.40
CA ALA A 152 -17.91 -41.52 9.98
C ALA A 152 -18.34 -41.77 11.44
N ALA A 153 -18.70 -40.71 12.16
CA ALA A 153 -19.33 -40.79 13.47
C ALA A 153 -20.77 -41.39 13.40
N ALA A 154 -21.61 -40.96 12.46
CA ALA A 154 -23.01 -41.39 12.35
C ALA A 154 -23.17 -42.78 11.72
N ALA A 155 -22.43 -43.08 10.65
CA ALA A 155 -22.44 -44.34 9.92
C ALA A 155 -21.69 -45.47 10.65
N GLY A 156 -21.06 -45.19 11.79
CA GLY A 156 -20.25 -46.18 12.48
C GLY A 156 -19.16 -46.75 11.57
N ALA A 157 -18.65 -46.01 10.58
CA ALA A 157 -17.60 -46.50 9.69
C ALA A 157 -16.23 -46.57 10.39
N GLY A 158 -16.09 -45.95 11.58
CA GLY A 158 -15.04 -46.27 12.56
C GLY A 158 -15.39 -47.44 13.50
N ALA A 159 -16.53 -48.13 13.30
CA ALA A 159 -16.91 -49.34 14.03
C ALA A 159 -16.23 -50.61 13.48
N ALA A 160 -15.48 -50.48 12.38
CA ALA A 160 -14.47 -51.47 12.04
C ALA A 160 -13.29 -51.32 13.03
N GLU A 161 -13.23 -52.28 13.97
CA GLU A 161 -12.12 -52.56 14.89
C GLU A 161 -12.05 -51.78 16.22
N GLY A 162 -13.03 -52.05 17.10
CA GLY A 162 -12.74 -52.40 18.49
C GLY A 162 -12.30 -51.29 19.46
N ASN A 163 -12.31 -50.02 19.06
CA ASN A 163 -11.82 -48.91 19.90
C ASN A 163 -12.83 -47.77 20.06
N GLU A 164 -14.03 -48.07 20.55
CA GLU A 164 -15.06 -47.07 20.84
C GLU A 164 -14.58 -46.01 21.84
N TRP A 165 -13.70 -46.39 22.77
CA TRP A 165 -13.07 -45.46 23.71
C TRP A 165 -12.08 -44.49 23.07
N ALA A 166 -11.45 -44.83 21.94
CA ALA A 166 -10.66 -43.84 21.19
C ALA A 166 -11.53 -42.73 20.63
N ARG A 167 -12.73 -43.06 20.13
CA ARG A 167 -13.70 -42.07 19.66
C ARG A 167 -14.23 -41.20 20.79
N VAL A 168 -14.57 -41.80 21.93
CA VAL A 168 -14.99 -41.05 23.12
C VAL A 168 -13.89 -40.10 23.59
N ALA A 169 -12.64 -40.55 23.61
CA ALA A 169 -11.50 -39.72 24.00
C ALA A 169 -11.22 -38.59 22.98
N GLU A 170 -11.39 -38.82 21.69
CA GLU A 170 -11.24 -37.78 20.66
C GLU A 170 -12.25 -36.63 20.83
N LEU A 171 -13.47 -36.95 21.27
CA LEU A 171 -14.51 -35.97 21.59
C LEU A 171 -14.33 -35.28 22.96
N CYS A 172 -13.44 -35.82 23.83
CA CYS A 172 -13.19 -35.27 25.15
C CYS A 172 -12.01 -34.28 25.12
N ASP A 173 -12.24 -33.06 25.59
CA ASP A 173 -11.16 -32.09 25.81
C ASP A 173 -10.42 -32.33 27.13
N PHE A 174 -9.17 -32.79 27.02
CA PHE A 174 -8.28 -33.06 28.15
C PHE A 174 -7.44 -31.85 28.58
N GLY A 175 -7.61 -30.69 27.94
CA GLY A 175 -6.91 -29.46 28.29
C GLY A 175 -7.17 -28.98 29.74
N PRO A 176 -6.34 -28.07 30.28
CA PRO A 176 -6.59 -27.45 31.57
C PRO A 176 -7.94 -26.72 31.56
N ARG A 177 -8.88 -27.13 32.41
CA ARG A 177 -10.20 -26.49 32.52
C ARG A 177 -10.38 -25.92 33.93
N ARG A 178 -10.93 -24.69 34.01
CA ARG A 178 -11.37 -24.10 35.26
C ARG A 178 -12.78 -24.59 35.58
N GLY A 179 -13.01 -25.08 36.79
CA GLY A 179 -14.32 -25.60 37.22
C GLY A 179 -14.21 -26.89 38.00
N ARG A 180 -15.25 -27.75 37.91
CA ARG A 180 -15.31 -29.03 38.62
C ARG A 180 -14.14 -29.94 38.25
N ASP A 181 -13.60 -30.60 39.26
CA ASP A 181 -12.55 -31.59 39.07
C ASP A 181 -13.09 -32.80 38.30
N VAL A 182 -12.49 -33.06 37.14
CA VAL A 182 -12.78 -34.19 36.27
C VAL A 182 -11.54 -35.06 36.06
N GLN A 183 -10.48 -34.89 36.85
CA GLN A 183 -9.22 -35.65 36.71
C GLN A 183 -9.44 -37.16 36.79
N ARG A 184 -10.30 -37.63 37.72
CA ARG A 184 -10.67 -39.04 37.81
C ARG A 184 -11.38 -39.55 36.55
N LEU A 185 -12.34 -38.78 36.02
CA LEU A 185 -13.05 -39.13 34.79
C LEU A 185 -12.10 -39.18 33.58
N ARG A 186 -11.19 -38.20 33.47
CA ARG A 186 -10.15 -38.15 32.42
C ARG A 186 -9.26 -39.39 32.47
N SER A 187 -8.82 -39.77 33.66
CA SER A 187 -8.00 -40.97 33.88
C SER A 187 -8.74 -42.24 33.43
N ILE A 188 -10.00 -42.41 33.83
CA ILE A 188 -10.82 -43.58 33.46
C ILE A 188 -11.01 -43.67 31.93
N VAL A 189 -11.32 -42.56 31.26
CA VAL A 189 -11.52 -42.53 29.80
C VAL A 189 -10.23 -42.87 29.05
N LEU A 190 -9.08 -42.36 29.48
CA LEU A 190 -7.78 -42.66 28.87
C LEU A 190 -7.35 -44.11 29.12
N GLN A 191 -7.58 -44.64 30.32
CA GLN A 191 -7.34 -46.06 30.62
C GLN A 191 -8.17 -46.98 29.73
N LEU A 192 -9.45 -46.66 29.54
CA LEU A 192 -10.34 -47.46 28.68
C LEU A 192 -9.94 -47.39 27.20
N LYS A 193 -9.41 -46.24 26.74
CA LYS A 193 -8.79 -46.10 25.40
C LYS A 193 -7.55 -46.98 25.25
N GLN A 194 -6.66 -47.00 26.24
CA GLN A 194 -5.41 -47.78 26.19
C GLN A 194 -5.65 -49.28 26.33
N ALA A 195 -6.63 -49.68 27.15
CA ALA A 195 -6.96 -51.07 27.41
C ALA A 195 -7.77 -51.74 26.28
N GLY A 196 -8.28 -50.98 25.31
CA GLY A 196 -9.02 -51.52 24.16
C GLY A 196 -10.30 -52.29 24.55
N VAL A 197 -10.92 -51.93 25.68
CA VAL A 197 -12.05 -52.67 26.25
C VAL A 197 -13.30 -52.45 25.39
N ARG A 198 -13.92 -53.54 24.96
CA ARG A 198 -15.19 -53.50 24.21
C ARG A 198 -16.37 -53.43 25.18
N PRO A 199 -17.37 -52.56 24.93
CA PRO A 199 -18.59 -52.58 25.73
C PRO A 199 -19.32 -53.92 25.57
N LYS A 200 -19.85 -54.43 26.67
CA LYS A 200 -20.57 -55.72 26.73
C LYS A 200 -21.94 -55.72 26.06
N TYR A 201 -22.46 -54.54 25.70
CA TYR A 201 -23.79 -54.39 25.12
C TYR A 201 -23.67 -53.82 23.71
N PRO A 202 -24.45 -54.34 22.74
CA PRO A 202 -24.46 -53.79 21.39
C PRO A 202 -24.95 -52.33 21.41
N PRO A 203 -24.50 -51.50 20.44
CA PRO A 203 -25.00 -50.14 20.30
C PRO A 203 -26.52 -50.17 20.12
N ARG A 204 -27.21 -49.30 20.88
CA ARG A 204 -28.68 -49.20 20.86
C ARG A 204 -29.12 -48.80 19.44
N ALA A 205 -29.96 -49.60 18.80
CA ALA A 205 -30.47 -49.29 17.48
C ALA A 205 -31.24 -47.96 17.52
N VAL A 206 -30.73 -46.96 16.82
CA VAL A 206 -31.40 -45.67 16.61
C VAL A 206 -32.35 -45.84 15.43
N ASN A 207 -33.66 -45.89 15.70
CA ASN A 207 -34.67 -45.80 14.65
C ASN A 207 -34.62 -44.38 14.09
N VAL A 208 -34.09 -44.23 12.88
CA VAL A 208 -34.17 -42.99 12.11
C VAL A 208 -35.60 -42.89 11.58
N ALA A 209 -36.34 -41.89 12.05
CA ALA A 209 -37.68 -41.54 11.58
C ALA A 209 -37.61 -40.46 10.51
#